data_AF-A0A2A4PKU9-F1
#
_entry.id   AF-A0A2A4PKU9-F1
#
_cell.length_a   1.000
_cell.length_b   1.000
_cell.length_c   1.000
_cell.angle_alpha   90.00
_cell.angle_beta   90.00
_cell.angle_gamma   90.00
#
_symmetry.space_group_name_H-M   'P 1'
#
loop_
_entity.id
_entity.type
_entity.pdbx_description
1 polymer ?
#
loop_
_entity_poly.entity_id
_entity_poly.type
_entity_poly.pdbx_seq_one_letter_code
_entity_poly.pdbx_strand_id
1 'polypeptide(L)'
;HLIEIPAHAMSTRNSMELILVNCISTPRICIHSEILLEFQFNKEYTIGEDLDLLTRIVQKYRLIGTGMYTIVYVNHSERSVHINNLNCFTEHIDRIREIIHRDNNSMISKKIQKTALSNAYFNLGGHYAHMHQNLKASSAILRSLLIFPTYRWKEKLYIILSTSLLTK
;
A
#
# COMPACT_ATOMS: atom_id res chain seq x y z
N HIS A 1 12.97 18.32 -2.13
CA HIS A 1 11.50 18.46 -2.20
C HIS A 1 10.88 17.67 -1.05
N LEU A 2 10.27 18.36 -0.08
CA LEU A 2 9.42 17.73 0.91
C LEU A 2 8.16 17.26 0.18
N ILE A 3 7.93 15.95 0.13
CA ILE A 3 6.71 15.39 -0.47
C ILE A 3 5.64 15.47 0.62
N GLU A 4 4.70 16.40 0.47
CA GLU A 4 3.46 16.37 1.23
C GLU A 4 2.73 15.07 0.88
N ILE A 5 2.49 14.22 1.88
CA ILE A 5 1.62 13.06 1.70
C ILE A 5 0.20 13.63 1.67
N PRO A 6 -0.53 13.62 0.53
CA PRO A 6 -1.85 14.20 0.48
C PRO A 6 -2.74 13.47 1.48
N ALA A 7 -3.30 14.23 2.42
CA ALA A 7 -4.28 13.77 3.38
C ALA A 7 -5.62 13.50 2.68
N HIS A 8 -5.66 12.59 1.72
CA HIS A 8 -6.89 11.87 1.41
C HIS A 8 -7.07 10.78 2.46
N ALA A 9 -7.25 11.21 3.71
CA ALA A 9 -7.59 10.32 4.81
C ALA A 9 -9.00 9.77 4.52
N MET A 10 -9.06 8.62 3.85
CA MET A 10 -10.28 7.83 3.87
C MET A 10 -10.68 7.64 5.33
N SER A 11 -11.94 7.89 5.66
CA SER A 11 -12.43 7.62 7.00
C SER A 11 -12.32 6.11 7.28
N THR A 12 -11.45 5.77 8.22
CA THR A 12 -11.18 4.40 8.67
C THR A 12 -11.89 4.16 9.99
N ARG A 13 -12.48 2.98 10.17
CA ARG A 13 -13.24 2.63 11.39
C ARG A 13 -12.34 2.27 12.56
N ASN A 14 -11.14 1.75 12.28
CA ASN A 14 -10.21 1.23 13.27
C ASN A 14 -8.75 1.33 12.77
N SER A 15 -7.80 1.03 13.66
CA SER A 15 -6.36 1.06 13.36
C SER A 15 -5.95 0.11 12.23
N MET A 16 -6.61 -1.05 12.11
CA MET A 16 -6.33 -2.05 11.07
C MET A 16 -6.62 -1.48 9.67
N GLU A 17 -7.78 -0.85 9.51
CA GLU A 17 -8.13 -0.18 8.26
C GLU A 17 -7.20 1.00 7.96
N LEU A 18 -6.81 1.75 9.01
CA LEU A 18 -5.89 2.88 8.87
C LEU A 18 -4.53 2.44 8.31
N ILE A 19 -3.96 1.37 8.86
CA ILE A 19 -2.66 0.82 8.43
C ILE A 19 -2.73 0.28 7.00
N LEU A 20 -3.86 -0.28 6.56
CA LEU A 20 -3.96 -0.85 5.21
C LEU A 20 -4.07 0.20 4.09
N VAL A 21 -4.66 1.36 4.38
CA VAL A 21 -4.83 2.43 3.36
C VAL A 21 -3.78 3.52 3.46
N ASN A 22 -3.03 3.57 4.56
CA ASN A 22 -1.92 4.51 4.74
C ASN A 22 -0.62 3.74 4.86
N CYS A 23 0.40 4.14 4.09
CA CYS A 23 1.74 3.64 4.29
C CYS A 23 2.30 4.19 5.63
N ILE A 24 2.16 3.40 6.69
CA ILE A 24 2.77 3.64 7.99
C ILE A 24 3.99 2.74 8.09
N SER A 25 5.16 3.33 7.92
CA SER A 25 6.45 2.65 8.04
C SER A 25 7.00 2.76 9.46
N THR A 26 7.93 1.88 9.79
CA THR A 26 8.60 1.79 11.11
C THR A 26 9.22 3.08 11.63
N PRO A 27 9.75 4.01 10.81
CA PRO A 27 10.21 5.28 11.36
C PRO A 27 9.08 6.08 12.02
N ARG A 28 7.82 5.94 11.54
CA ARG A 28 6.63 6.72 11.96
C ARG A 28 6.01 6.27 13.28
N ILE A 29 6.57 5.24 13.92
CA ILE A 29 5.93 4.58 15.06
C ILE A 29 6.90 4.47 16.23
N CYS A 30 6.34 4.54 17.43
CA CYS A 30 7.02 4.17 18.66
C CYS A 30 6.23 2.99 19.26
N ILE A 31 6.92 1.87 19.49
CA ILE A 31 6.31 0.66 20.04
C ILE A 31 7.05 0.30 21.32
N HIS A 32 6.30 0.00 22.38
CA HIS A 32 6.86 -0.47 23.64
C HIS A 32 7.63 -1.78 23.43
N SER A 33 8.80 -1.92 24.06
CA SER A 33 9.69 -3.07 23.84
C SER A 33 9.02 -4.42 24.11
N GLU A 34 8.17 -4.51 25.14
CA GLU A 34 7.40 -5.72 25.46
C GLU A 34 6.48 -6.17 24.30
N ILE A 35 5.90 -5.22 23.56
CA ILE A 35 5.07 -5.55 22.39
C ILE A 35 5.95 -6.13 21.28
N LEU A 36 7.18 -5.62 21.09
CA LEU A 36 8.11 -6.14 20.08
C LEU A 36 8.74 -7.49 20.48
N LEU A 37 8.77 -7.82 21.78
CA LEU A 37 9.14 -9.15 22.25
C LEU A 37 8.05 -10.18 21.91
N GLU A 38 6.78 -9.79 21.95
CA GLU A 38 5.65 -10.63 21.55
C GLU A 38 5.49 -10.70 20.01
N PHE A 39 5.61 -9.57 19.32
CA PHE A 39 5.42 -9.45 17.88
C PHE A 39 6.74 -9.09 17.20
N GLN A 40 7.41 -10.09 16.65
CA GLN A 40 8.63 -9.89 15.87
C GLN A 40 8.33 -9.74 14.38
N PHE A 41 9.25 -9.13 13.63
CA PHE A 41 9.20 -9.11 12.17
C PHE A 41 9.26 -10.53 11.60
N ASN A 42 8.51 -10.77 10.52
CA ASN A 42 8.70 -11.99 9.76
C ASN A 42 9.95 -11.85 8.89
N LYS A 43 10.97 -12.66 9.18
CA LYS A 43 12.27 -12.64 8.49
C LYS A 43 12.21 -13.11 7.04
N GLU A 44 11.12 -13.76 6.64
CA GLU A 44 10.89 -14.18 5.26
C GLU A 44 10.40 -13.03 4.37
N TYR A 45 9.91 -11.94 4.98
CA TYR A 45 9.31 -10.84 4.22
C TYR A 45 10.36 -9.78 3.93
N THR A 46 10.60 -9.55 2.64
CA THR A 46 11.48 -8.47 2.16
C THR A 46 10.70 -7.18 1.91
N ILE A 47 9.43 -7.31 1.48
CA ILE A 47 8.54 -6.18 1.21
C ILE A 47 7.26 -6.30 2.05
N GLY A 48 6.92 -5.23 2.76
CA GLY A 48 5.68 -5.14 3.53
C GLY A 48 5.75 -5.84 4.89
N GLU A 49 6.96 -6.07 5.38
CA GLU A 49 7.30 -6.51 6.73
C GLU A 49 6.74 -5.59 7.81
N ASP A 50 6.84 -4.26 7.60
CA ASP A 50 6.25 -3.25 8.49
C ASP A 50 4.72 -3.38 8.55
N LEU A 51 4.10 -3.57 7.38
CA LEU A 51 2.65 -3.72 7.25
C LEU A 51 2.15 -4.99 7.95
N ASP A 52 2.84 -6.12 7.75
CA ASP A 52 2.54 -7.37 8.45
C ASP A 52 2.68 -7.21 9.97
N LEU A 53 3.79 -6.65 10.45
CA LEU A 53 4.03 -6.45 11.87
C LEU A 53 2.92 -5.59 12.50
N LEU A 54 2.65 -4.44 11.90
CA LEU A 54 1.67 -3.50 12.41
C LEU A 54 0.26 -4.10 12.41
N THR A 55 -0.12 -4.82 11.36
CA THR A 55 -1.45 -5.45 11.29
C THR A 55 -1.65 -6.50 12.39
N ARG A 56 -0.61 -7.26 12.76
CA ARG A 56 -0.67 -8.18 13.91
C ARG A 56 -0.77 -7.46 15.25
N ILE A 57 0.04 -6.42 15.46
CA ILE A 57 0.02 -5.63 16.70
C ILE A 57 -1.36 -4.98 16.92
N VAL A 58 -1.97 -4.40 15.88
CA VAL A 58 -3.24 -3.67 16.06
C VAL A 58 -4.47 -4.53 16.24
N GLN A 59 -4.34 -5.86 16.12
CA GLN A 59 -5.39 -6.78 16.55
C GLN A 59 -5.52 -6.80 18.09
N LYS A 60 -4.44 -6.48 18.81
CA LYS A 60 -4.39 -6.52 20.29
C LYS A 60 -4.22 -5.15 20.93
N TYR A 61 -3.54 -4.21 20.25
CA TYR A 61 -3.21 -2.90 20.78
C TYR A 61 -3.77 -1.76 19.93
N ARG A 62 -4.15 -0.66 20.56
CA ARG A 62 -4.64 0.53 19.86
C ARG A 62 -3.47 1.37 19.35
N LEU A 63 -3.58 1.84 18.10
CA LEU A 63 -2.69 2.87 17.56
C LEU A 63 -3.16 4.26 18.04
N ILE A 64 -2.23 5.09 18.51
CA ILE A 64 -2.48 6.47 18.93
C ILE A 64 -1.65 7.39 18.03
N GLY A 65 -2.33 8.30 17.32
CA GLY A 65 -1.67 9.29 16.46
C GLY A 65 -1.34 10.56 17.23
N THR A 66 -0.16 11.14 16.96
CA THR A 66 0.27 12.41 17.57
C THR A 66 -0.33 13.64 16.89
N GLY A 67 -0.82 13.51 15.65
CA GLY A 67 -1.32 14.64 14.84
C GLY A 67 -0.23 15.61 14.36
N MET A 68 1.05 15.30 14.62
CA MET A 68 2.18 16.17 14.30
C MET A 68 3.09 15.55 13.23
N TYR A 69 3.72 16.39 12.42
CA TYR A 69 4.79 15.97 11.51
C TYR A 69 6.08 15.81 12.29
N THR A 70 6.52 14.56 12.47
CA THR A 70 7.70 14.23 13.29
C THR A 70 8.88 13.66 12.49
N ILE A 71 8.73 13.47 11.18
CA ILE A 71 9.70 12.74 10.35
C ILE A 71 9.91 13.42 9.01
N VAL A 72 11.18 13.46 8.60
CA VAL A 72 11.61 13.89 7.26
C VAL A 72 12.10 12.68 6.49
N TYR A 73 11.49 12.41 5.34
CA TYR A 73 11.96 11.38 4.42
C TYR A 73 12.88 11.98 3.37
N VAL A 74 14.09 11.42 3.23
CA VAL A 74 14.99 11.71 2.12
C VAL A 74 14.80 10.62 1.07
N ASN A 75 14.33 10.99 -0.12
CA ASN A 75 14.16 10.04 -1.22
C ASN A 75 15.52 9.83 -1.93
N HIS A 76 15.93 8.58 -2.10
CA HIS A 76 17.15 8.20 -2.84
C HIS A 76 16.82 7.05 -3.80
N SER A 77 17.61 6.93 -4.88
CA SER A 77 17.40 5.95 -5.95
C SER A 77 17.54 4.50 -5.50
N GLU A 78 18.24 4.24 -4.39
CA GLU A 78 18.53 2.89 -3.88
C GLU A 78 17.49 2.34 -2.90
N ARG A 79 16.29 2.93 -2.82
CA ARG A 79 15.24 2.41 -1.92
C ARG A 79 14.69 1.07 -2.43
N SER A 80 14.45 0.13 -1.51
CA SER A 80 13.83 -1.17 -1.81
C SER A 80 12.48 -1.02 -2.53
N VAL A 81 11.73 0.03 -2.19
CA VAL A 81 10.50 0.49 -2.84
C VAL A 81 10.86 1.50 -3.94
N HIS A 82 11.53 1.04 -4.99
CA HIS A 82 11.79 1.85 -6.18
C HIS A 82 10.82 1.50 -7.31
N ILE A 83 10.45 2.48 -8.13
CA ILE A 83 9.56 2.28 -9.28
C ILE A 83 10.12 1.31 -10.32
N ASN A 84 11.41 0.95 -10.25
CA ASN A 84 12.02 -0.04 -11.15
C ASN A 84 11.97 -1.47 -10.62
N ASN A 85 11.62 -1.66 -9.34
CA ASN A 85 11.62 -2.97 -8.70
C ASN A 85 10.24 -3.63 -8.80
N LEU A 86 10.06 -4.53 -9.77
CA LEU A 86 8.80 -5.26 -9.97
C LEU A 86 8.38 -6.04 -8.71
N ASN A 87 9.34 -6.67 -8.02
CA ASN A 87 9.08 -7.52 -6.86
C ASN A 87 8.40 -6.73 -5.74
N CYS A 88 8.74 -5.45 -5.58
CA CYS A 88 8.10 -4.57 -4.62
C CYS A 88 6.58 -4.50 -4.81
N PHE A 89 6.10 -4.49 -6.06
CA PHE A 89 4.68 -4.36 -6.34
C PHE A 89 3.95 -5.70 -6.20
N THR A 90 4.56 -6.79 -6.66
CA THR A 90 3.96 -8.13 -6.58
C THR A 90 3.91 -8.63 -5.15
N GLU A 91 5.01 -8.52 -4.40
CA GLU A 91 5.07 -8.94 -2.99
C GLU A 91 4.09 -8.12 -2.14
N HIS A 92 3.98 -6.81 -2.40
CA HIS A 92 3.01 -5.96 -1.70
C HIS A 92 1.55 -6.37 -1.95
N ILE A 93 1.19 -6.75 -3.18
CA ILE A 93 -0.15 -7.30 -3.49
C ILE A 93 -0.40 -8.58 -2.69
N ASP A 94 0.60 -9.47 -2.63
CA ASP A 94 0.47 -10.74 -1.91
C ASP A 94 0.38 -10.50 -0.40
N ARG A 95 1.16 -9.57 0.17
CA ARG A 95 1.03 -9.17 1.58
C ARG A 95 -0.38 -8.67 1.89
N ILE A 96 -0.95 -7.80 1.06
CA ILE A 96 -2.31 -7.29 1.26
C ILE A 96 -3.32 -8.44 1.23
N ARG A 97 -3.19 -9.38 0.28
CA ARG A 97 -4.08 -10.55 0.19
C ARG A 97 -3.99 -11.44 1.42
N GLU A 98 -2.79 -11.73 1.89
CA GLU A 98 -2.57 -12.53 3.09
C GLU A 98 -3.17 -11.87 4.34
N ILE A 99 -3.02 -10.56 4.47
CA ILE A 99 -3.62 -9.80 5.59
C ILE A 99 -5.14 -9.85 5.52
N ILE A 100 -5.73 -9.65 4.34
CA ILE A 100 -7.18 -9.75 4.15
C ILE A 100 -7.68 -11.17 4.44
N HIS A 101 -6.93 -12.19 4.00
CA HIS A 101 -7.30 -13.59 4.22
C HIS A 101 -7.23 -13.98 5.70
N ARG A 102 -6.25 -13.47 6.45
CA ARG A 102 -6.10 -13.70 7.90
C ARG A 102 -7.07 -12.90 8.76
N ASP A 103 -7.85 -11.97 8.20
CA ASP A 103 -8.81 -11.15 8.94
C ASP A 103 -10.07 -11.95 9.34
N ASN A 104 -9.90 -12.88 10.28
CA ASN A 104 -10.97 -13.73 10.80
C ASN A 104 -12.06 -12.94 11.54
N ASN A 105 -11.71 -11.78 12.09
CA ASN A 105 -12.60 -10.94 12.89
C ASN A 105 -13.36 -9.89 12.06
N SER A 106 -13.20 -9.90 10.73
CA SER A 106 -13.82 -8.91 9.82
C SER A 106 -13.54 -7.45 10.23
N MET A 107 -12.34 -7.18 10.75
CA MET A 107 -11.92 -5.83 11.14
C MET A 107 -11.80 -4.92 9.91
N ILE A 108 -11.50 -5.49 8.75
CA ILE A 108 -11.30 -4.77 7.49
C ILE A 108 -12.61 -4.81 6.68
N SER A 109 -13.24 -3.65 6.47
CA SER A 109 -14.42 -3.57 5.63
C SER A 109 -14.10 -3.93 4.18
N LYS A 110 -15.08 -4.53 3.47
CA LYS A 110 -14.97 -4.81 2.03
C LYS A 110 -14.55 -3.59 1.21
N LYS A 111 -14.95 -2.38 1.63
CA LYS A 111 -14.54 -1.12 1.00
C LYS A 111 -13.03 -0.91 1.11
N ILE A 112 -12.46 -1.10 2.31
CA ILE A 112 -11.02 -0.95 2.55
C ILE A 112 -10.22 -2.05 1.84
N GLN A 113 -10.70 -3.31 1.90
CA GLN A 113 -10.09 -4.42 1.16
C GLN A 113 -9.98 -4.11 -0.34
N LYS A 114 -11.09 -3.67 -0.95
CA LYS A 114 -11.12 -3.24 -2.37
C LYS A 114 -10.20 -2.05 -2.63
N THR A 115 -10.15 -1.08 -1.72
CA THR A 115 -9.29 0.11 -1.86
C THR A 115 -7.81 -0.28 -1.88
N ALA A 116 -7.35 -1.03 -0.86
CA ALA A 116 -5.96 -1.45 -0.74
C ALA A 116 -5.51 -2.28 -1.96
N LEU A 117 -6.30 -3.29 -2.36
CA LEU A 117 -5.99 -4.11 -3.52
C LEU A 117 -6.04 -3.31 -4.83
N SER A 118 -7.04 -2.45 -5.01
CA SER A 118 -7.16 -1.61 -6.20
C SER A 118 -5.97 -0.66 -6.34
N ASN A 119 -5.52 -0.04 -5.24
CA ASN A 119 -4.32 0.80 -5.22
C ASN A 119 -3.04 0.00 -5.52
N ALA A 120 -2.89 -1.19 -4.95
CA ALA A 120 -1.72 -2.03 -5.21
C ALA A 120 -1.60 -2.39 -6.70
N TYR A 121 -2.71 -2.78 -7.34
CA TYR A 121 -2.75 -3.02 -8.79
C TYR A 121 -2.54 -1.75 -9.62
N PHE A 122 -3.05 -0.60 -9.16
CA PHE A 122 -2.81 0.67 -9.81
C PHE A 122 -1.31 1.02 -9.83
N ASN A 123 -0.64 0.85 -8.69
CA ASN A 123 0.80 1.09 -8.56
C ASN A 123 1.62 0.12 -9.43
N LEU A 124 1.23 -1.16 -9.50
CA LEU A 124 1.84 -2.13 -10.41
C LEU A 124 1.67 -1.71 -11.88
N GLY A 125 0.50 -1.18 -12.25
CA GLY A 125 0.27 -0.62 -13.58
C GLY A 125 1.17 0.58 -13.87
N GLY A 126 1.35 1.47 -12.89
CA GLY A 126 2.29 2.59 -12.98
C GLY A 126 3.74 2.15 -13.19
N HIS A 127 4.18 1.10 -12.49
CA HIS A 127 5.48 0.46 -12.73
C HIS A 127 5.64 -0.01 -14.18
N TYR A 128 4.68 -0.80 -14.69
CA TYR A 128 4.78 -1.29 -16.06
C TYR A 128 4.74 -0.17 -17.10
N ALA A 129 3.97 0.90 -16.86
CA ALA A 129 3.95 2.07 -17.72
C ALA A 129 5.32 2.77 -17.73
N HIS A 130 5.95 2.93 -16.57
CA HIS A 130 7.30 3.47 -16.44
C HIS A 130 8.35 2.62 -17.18
N MET A 131 8.18 1.29 -17.19
CA MET A 131 9.03 0.35 -17.92
C MET A 131 8.65 0.19 -19.40
N HIS A 132 7.76 1.03 -19.94
CA HIS A 132 7.24 0.98 -21.32
C HIS A 132 6.56 -0.36 -21.70
N GLN A 133 6.08 -1.13 -20.73
CA GLN A 133 5.38 -2.41 -20.94
C GLN A 133 3.86 -2.21 -21.03
N ASN A 134 3.40 -1.54 -22.08
CA ASN A 134 2.03 -1.02 -22.21
C ASN A 134 0.92 -2.07 -22.03
N LEU A 135 1.08 -3.27 -22.60
CA LEU A 135 0.08 -4.34 -22.45
C LEU A 135 -0.09 -4.78 -20.99
N LYS A 136 1.02 -4.94 -20.26
CA LYS A 136 1.00 -5.31 -18.85
C LYS A 136 0.49 -4.17 -17.98
N ALA A 137 0.84 -2.93 -18.31
CA ALA A 137 0.31 -1.74 -17.66
C ALA A 137 -1.21 -1.70 -17.78
N SER A 138 -1.75 -1.79 -18.99
CA SER A 138 -3.19 -1.78 -19.24
C SER A 138 -3.90 -2.95 -18.56
N SER A 139 -3.32 -4.16 -18.57
CA SER A 139 -3.86 -5.31 -17.84
C SER A 139 -3.96 -5.07 -16.33
N ALA A 140 -2.91 -4.53 -15.72
CA ALA A 140 -2.89 -4.23 -14.28
C ALA A 140 -3.87 -3.11 -13.91
N ILE A 141 -3.96 -2.05 -14.71
CA ILE A 141 -4.93 -0.96 -14.49
C ILE A 141 -6.37 -1.45 -14.69
N LEU A 142 -6.63 -2.29 -15.70
CA LEU A 142 -7.95 -2.90 -15.89
C LEU A 142 -8.34 -3.75 -14.67
N ARG A 143 -7.42 -4.54 -14.12
CA ARG A 143 -7.65 -5.30 -12.90
C ARG A 143 -7.94 -4.38 -11.71
N SER A 144 -7.23 -3.26 -11.58
CA SER A 144 -7.51 -2.23 -10.57
C SER A 144 -8.92 -1.63 -10.71
N LEU A 145 -9.38 -1.36 -11.94
CA LEU A 145 -10.74 -0.89 -12.24
C LEU A 145 -11.80 -1.92 -11.87
N LEU A 146 -11.60 -3.20 -12.23
CA LEU A 146 -12.56 -4.26 -11.92
C LEU A 146 -12.74 -4.46 -10.41
N ILE A 147 -11.67 -4.31 -9.62
CA ILE A 147 -11.73 -4.43 -8.16
C ILE A 147 -12.49 -3.26 -7.53
N PHE A 148 -12.18 -2.02 -7.95
CA PHE A 148 -12.85 -0.84 -7.44
C PHE A 148 -12.95 0.27 -8.50
N PRO A 149 -14.05 0.32 -9.27
CA PRO A 149 -14.14 1.19 -10.44
C PRO A 149 -14.26 2.67 -10.09
N THR A 150 -14.96 3.01 -9.00
CA THR A 150 -15.21 4.41 -8.62
C THR A 150 -14.02 5.08 -7.93
N TYR A 151 -13.08 4.30 -7.41
CA TYR A 151 -11.92 4.80 -6.71
C TYR A 151 -10.79 5.15 -7.69
N ARG A 152 -10.35 6.42 -7.70
CA ARG A 152 -9.29 6.97 -8.58
C ARG A 152 -9.50 6.69 -10.07
N TRP A 153 -10.77 6.76 -10.51
CA TRP A 153 -11.15 6.38 -11.87
C TRP A 153 -10.55 7.31 -12.94
N LYS A 154 -10.39 8.61 -12.62
CA LYS A 154 -9.80 9.60 -13.54
C LYS A 154 -8.34 9.26 -13.83
N GLU A 155 -7.58 8.94 -12.79
CA GLU A 155 -6.16 8.59 -12.91
C GLU A 155 -5.98 7.26 -13.65
N LYS A 156 -6.86 6.27 -13.37
CA LYS A 156 -6.86 4.99 -14.10
C LYS A 156 -7.12 5.17 -15.59
N LEU A 157 -8.11 5.98 -15.96
CA LEU A 157 -8.39 6.30 -17.37
C LEU A 157 -7.24 7.04 -18.02
N TYR A 158 -6.65 8.02 -17.32
CA TYR A 158 -5.49 8.76 -17.83
C TYR A 158 -4.31 7.83 -18.18
N ILE A 159 -4.00 6.86 -17.30
CA ILE A 159 -2.93 5.89 -17.58
C ILE A 159 -3.28 5.02 -18.80
N ILE A 160 -4.52 4.51 -18.91
CA ILE A 160 -4.92 3.70 -20.07
C ILE A 160 -4.81 4.49 -21.38
N LEU A 161 -5.29 5.74 -21.38
CA LEU A 161 -5.25 6.59 -22.57
C LEU A 161 -3.80 6.90 -22.97
N SER A 162 -2.97 7.31 -22.01
CA SER A 162 -1.56 7.64 -22.27
C SER A 162 -0.74 6.44 -22.75
N THR A 163 -0.94 5.24 -22.19
CA THR A 163 -0.23 4.02 -22.66
C THR A 163 -0.69 3.56 -24.04
N SER A 164 -1.96 3.82 -24.41
CA SER A 164 -2.51 3.49 -25.73
C SER A 164 -2.15 4.50 -26.83
N LEU A 165 -1.93 5.77 -26.47
CA LEU A 165 -1.52 6.83 -27.40
C LEU A 165 -0.03 6.73 -27.76
N LEU A 166 0.81 6.21 -26.86
CA LEU A 166 2.24 5.99 -27.08
C LEU A 166 2.58 4.74 -27.92
N THR A 167 1.57 3.93 -28.28
CA THR A 167 1.73 2.80 -29.23
C THR A 167 1.54 3.20 -30.70
N LYS A 168 1.41 4.49 -31.02
CA LYS A 168 1.44 5.03 -32.38
C LYS A 168 2.74 5.80 -32.60
#